data_AF-A0A812KUJ7-F1
#
_entry.id   AF-A0A812KUJ7-F1
#
_cell.length_a   1.000
_cell.length_b   1.000
_cell.length_c   1.000
_cell.angle_alpha   90.00
_cell.angle_beta   90.00
_cell.angle_gamma   90.00
#
_symmetry.space_group_name_H-M   'P 1'
#
loop_
_entity.id
_entity.type
_entity.pdbx_description
1 polymer ?
#
loop_
_entity_poly.entity_id
_entity_poly.type
_entity_poly.pdbx_seq_one_letter_code
_entity_poly.pdbx_strand_id
1 'polypeptide(L)'
;MNRCVLALEEVVLRLGPNWRVSPFGSAANGFGTKFSDLDATCYELPPEEGKEPEQPQQPAAEVLSERLAPLLREHPEFTMAQEVLHARVPILKLCFEGKLEVDLSCHNTLPLQNTKLLKACLFMSLHVAFNGHAPPHHESSLQGALFGRGTPMPISLARRAFWG
;
A
#
# COMPACT_ATOMS: atom_id res chain seq x y z
N MET A 1 5.77 -14.27 6.33
CA MET A 1 4.55 -13.54 5.91
C MET A 1 3.29 -14.14 6.52
N ASN A 2 2.79 -15.31 6.09
CA ASN A 2 1.49 -15.85 6.55
C ASN A 2 1.35 -15.96 8.09
N ARG A 3 2.39 -16.41 8.79
CA ARG A 3 2.38 -16.46 10.27
C ARG A 3 2.17 -15.09 10.92
N CYS A 4 2.84 -14.06 10.40
CA CYS A 4 2.70 -12.69 10.89
C CYS A 4 1.27 -12.16 10.70
N VAL A 5 0.63 -12.47 9.56
CA VAL A 5 -0.75 -12.05 9.30
C VAL A 5 -1.71 -12.75 10.26
N LEU A 6 -1.55 -14.05 10.50
CA LEU A 6 -2.36 -14.79 11.48
C LEU A 6 -2.18 -14.24 12.90
N ALA A 7 -0.95 -13.91 13.30
CA ALA A 7 -0.69 -13.29 14.60
C ALA A 7 -1.30 -11.88 14.71
N LEU A 8 -1.25 -11.07 13.64
CA LEU A 8 -1.96 -9.79 13.58
C LEU A 8 -3.47 -9.98 13.68
N GLU A 9 -4.05 -10.98 13.01
CA GLU A 9 -5.48 -11.30 13.10
C GLU A 9 -5.88 -11.66 14.53
N GLU A 10 -5.11 -12.52 15.21
CA GLU A 10 -5.34 -12.89 16.60
C GLU A 10 -5.35 -11.65 17.52
N VAL A 11 -4.35 -10.77 17.37
CA VAL A 11 -4.26 -9.53 18.16
C VAL A 11 -5.42 -8.58 17.86
N VAL A 12 -5.76 -8.39 16.59
CA VAL A 12 -6.83 -7.46 16.17
C VAL A 12 -8.21 -7.96 16.60
N LEU A 13 -8.44 -9.27 16.63
CA LEU A 13 -9.69 -9.84 17.13
C LEU A 13 -9.93 -9.59 18.62
N ARG A 14 -8.87 -9.34 19.42
CA ARG A 14 -9.00 -8.91 20.83
C ARG A 14 -9.60 -7.51 20.97
N LEU A 15 -9.64 -6.70 19.90
CA LEU A 15 -10.34 -5.41 19.90
C LEU A 15 -11.86 -5.58 19.80
N GLY A 16 -12.33 -6.69 19.23
CA GLY A 16 -13.74 -6.98 19.08
C GLY A 16 -14.04 -7.89 17.88
N PRO A 17 -15.23 -8.51 17.85
CA PRO A 17 -15.60 -9.50 16.84
C PRO A 17 -15.71 -8.96 15.42
N ASN A 18 -15.89 -7.64 15.27
CA ASN A 18 -16.03 -6.97 13.97
C ASN A 18 -14.71 -6.44 13.42
N TRP A 19 -13.62 -6.53 14.18
CA TRP A 19 -12.31 -6.05 13.75
C TRP A 19 -11.65 -7.05 12.79
N ARG A 20 -11.05 -6.51 11.74
CA ARG A 20 -10.32 -7.26 10.71
C ARG A 20 -9.00 -6.58 10.44
N VAL A 21 -8.05 -7.34 9.92
CA VAL A 21 -6.79 -6.83 9.37
C VAL A 21 -6.66 -7.28 7.92
N SER A 22 -6.06 -6.45 7.09
CA SER A 22 -5.79 -6.79 5.71
C SER A 22 -4.39 -6.33 5.32
N PRO A 23 -3.51 -7.25 4.88
CA PRO A 23 -2.25 -6.88 4.29
C PRO A 23 -2.48 -6.20 2.93
N PHE A 24 -1.63 -5.23 2.60
CA PHE A 24 -1.65 -4.54 1.32
C PHE A 24 -0.23 -4.35 0.78
N GLY A 25 -0.09 -3.64 -0.34
CA GLY A 25 1.22 -3.35 -0.92
C GLY A 25 1.90 -4.54 -1.62
N SER A 26 3.23 -4.48 -1.70
CA SER A 26 4.05 -5.42 -2.49
C SER A 26 3.94 -6.87 -2.00
N ALA A 27 3.80 -7.05 -0.69
CA ALA A 27 3.54 -8.31 0.00
C ALA A 27 2.24 -8.99 -0.47
N ALA A 28 1.16 -8.22 -0.68
CA ALA A 28 -0.15 -8.73 -1.09
C ALA A 28 -0.27 -9.00 -2.61
N ASN A 29 0.73 -8.56 -3.39
CA ASN A 29 0.73 -8.65 -4.86
C ASN A 29 1.54 -9.84 -5.41
N GLY A 30 2.15 -10.67 -4.55
CA GLY A 30 2.94 -11.83 -5.00
C GLY A 30 4.31 -11.48 -5.59
N PHE A 31 4.73 -10.22 -5.51
CA PHE A 31 6.07 -9.73 -5.89
C PHE A 31 7.00 -9.51 -4.68
N GLY A 32 6.54 -9.86 -3.48
CA GLY A 32 7.31 -9.70 -2.26
C GLY A 32 8.61 -10.50 -2.32
N THR A 33 9.74 -9.81 -2.40
CA THR A 33 11.06 -10.42 -2.20
C THR A 33 11.20 -10.85 -0.73
N LYS A 34 12.20 -11.69 -0.41
CA LYS A 34 12.44 -12.19 0.96
C LYS A 34 12.72 -11.10 2.02
N PHE A 35 12.79 -9.83 1.60
CA PHE A 35 13.08 -8.65 2.40
C PHE A 35 11.99 -7.57 2.28
N SER A 36 10.82 -7.91 1.73
CA SER A 36 9.73 -6.94 1.62
C SER A 36 9.02 -6.75 2.96
N ASP A 37 8.85 -5.49 3.35
CA ASP A 37 8.07 -5.08 4.51
C ASP A 37 6.61 -5.53 4.35
N LEU A 38 5.95 -5.83 5.48
CA LEU A 38 4.54 -6.15 5.52
C LEU A 38 3.72 -4.90 5.86
N ASP A 39 3.08 -4.31 4.87
CA ASP A 39 2.08 -3.27 5.10
C ASP A 39 0.72 -3.91 5.44
N ALA A 40 0.10 -3.49 6.54
CA ALA A 40 -1.22 -3.95 6.95
C ALA A 40 -2.10 -2.82 7.47
N THR A 41 -3.41 -2.94 7.28
CA THR A 41 -4.40 -2.03 7.89
C THR A 41 -5.45 -2.82 8.63
N CYS A 42 -5.75 -2.39 9.85
CA CYS A 42 -6.88 -2.92 10.60
C CYS A 42 -8.08 -1.98 10.53
N TYR A 43 -9.28 -2.54 10.61
CA TYR A 43 -10.53 -1.79 10.53
C TYR A 43 -11.67 -2.60 11.15
N GLU A 44 -12.68 -1.88 11.61
CA GLU A 44 -13.94 -2.48 12.04
C GLU A 44 -14.89 -2.62 10.85
N LEU A 45 -15.56 -3.76 10.75
CA LEU A 45 -16.62 -3.96 9.76
C LEU A 45 -17.82 -3.07 10.10
N PRO A 46 -18.47 -2.47 9.08
CA PRO A 46 -19.68 -1.70 9.31
C PRO A 46 -20.76 -2.60 9.93
N PRO A 47 -21.66 -2.02 10.74
CA PRO A 47 -22.83 -2.75 11.25
C PRO A 47 -23.68 -3.28 10.08
N GLU A 48 -24.46 -4.33 10.34
CA GLU A 48 -25.38 -4.88 9.34
C GLU A 48 -26.32 -3.80 8.79
N GLU A 49 -26.71 -3.95 7.53
CA GLU A 49 -27.58 -3.00 6.85
C GLU A 49 -28.85 -2.70 7.68
N GLY A 50 -29.08 -1.41 7.94
CA GLY A 50 -30.22 -0.93 8.72
C GLY A 50 -29.98 -0.81 10.23
N LYS A 51 -28.78 -1.12 10.74
CA LYS A 51 -28.39 -0.82 12.12
C LYS A 51 -27.45 0.39 12.16
N GLU A 52 -27.76 1.35 13.02
CA GLU A 52 -26.80 2.41 13.35
C GLU A 52 -25.60 1.82 14.10
N PRO A 53 -24.39 2.34 13.88
CA PRO A 53 -23.23 1.92 14.66
C PRO A 53 -23.49 2.21 16.14
N GLU A 54 -23.29 1.21 17.01
CA GLU A 54 -23.48 1.37 18.45
C GLU A 54 -22.57 2.44 19.05
N GLN A 55 -21.43 2.72 18.41
CA GLN A 55 -20.47 3.74 18.82
C GLN A 55 -19.91 4.49 17.60
N PRO A 56 -19.60 5.80 17.74
CA PRO A 56 -18.86 6.54 16.73
C PRO A 56 -17.51 5.87 16.46
N GLN A 57 -17.10 5.85 15.19
CA GLN A 57 -15.80 5.32 14.79
C GLN A 57 -14.68 6.09 15.52
N GLN A 58 -13.83 5.34 16.26
CA GLN A 58 -12.73 5.92 17.02
C GLN A 58 -11.63 6.46 16.09
N PRO A 59 -10.94 7.55 16.46
CA PRO A 59 -9.79 8.04 15.73
C PRO A 59 -8.70 6.97 15.60
N ALA A 60 -8.13 6.83 14.40
CA ALA A 60 -7.12 5.81 14.11
C ALA A 60 -5.92 5.86 15.07
N ALA A 61 -5.46 7.06 15.43
CA ALA A 61 -4.35 7.24 16.37
C ALA A 61 -4.67 6.67 17.76
N GLU A 62 -5.87 6.93 18.29
CA GLU A 62 -6.33 6.43 19.60
C GLU A 62 -6.43 4.91 19.60
N VAL A 63 -7.02 4.32 18.55
CA VAL A 63 -7.09 2.86 18.40
C VAL A 63 -5.69 2.25 18.39
N LEU A 64 -4.75 2.84 17.65
CA LEU A 64 -3.38 2.36 17.58
C LEU A 64 -2.67 2.48 18.93
N SER A 65 -2.72 3.63 19.59
CA SER A 65 -1.94 3.88 20.80
C SER A 65 -2.52 3.24 22.06
N GLU A 66 -3.84 3.30 22.23
CA GLU A 66 -4.49 2.91 23.48
C GLU A 66 -4.96 1.46 23.47
N ARG A 67 -5.23 0.90 22.29
CA ARG A 67 -5.81 -0.44 22.17
C ARG A 67 -4.85 -1.44 21.53
N LEU A 68 -4.28 -1.12 20.36
CA LEU A 68 -3.41 -2.06 19.64
C LEU A 68 -2.01 -2.14 20.20
N ALA A 69 -1.36 -1.00 20.49
CA ALA A 69 0.02 -0.99 20.94
C ALA A 69 0.24 -1.79 22.24
N PRO A 70 -0.64 -1.75 23.26
CA PRO A 70 -0.51 -2.62 24.44
C PRO A 70 -0.59 -4.11 24.08
N LEU A 71 -1.56 -4.51 23.27
CA LEU A 71 -1.75 -5.91 22.87
C LEU A 71 -0.59 -6.45 22.04
N LEU A 72 -0.02 -5.62 21.17
CA LEU A 72 1.15 -5.96 20.36
C LEU A 72 2.42 -6.07 21.21
N ARG A 73 2.57 -5.26 22.26
CA ARG A 73 3.67 -5.37 23.21
C ARG A 73 3.57 -6.61 24.12
N GLU A 74 2.36 -7.08 24.40
CA GLU A 74 2.13 -8.35 25.12
C GLU A 74 2.44 -9.59 24.27
N HIS A 75 2.34 -9.48 22.94
CA HIS A 75 2.49 -10.61 22.06
C HIS A 75 3.97 -10.98 21.87
N PRO A 76 4.40 -12.22 22.16
CA PRO A 76 5.83 -12.59 22.25
C PRO A 76 6.58 -12.53 20.91
N GLU A 77 5.85 -12.59 19.79
CA GLU A 77 6.44 -12.57 18.45
C GLU A 77 6.57 -11.16 17.85
N PHE A 78 6.01 -10.13 18.49
CA PHE A 78 6.08 -8.75 18.00
C PHE A 78 6.95 -7.88 18.91
N THR A 79 7.78 -7.07 18.28
CA THR A 79 8.53 -5.99 18.96
C THR A 79 8.11 -4.65 18.39
N MET A 80 7.72 -3.71 19.25
CA MET A 80 7.39 -2.34 18.85
C MET A 80 8.66 -1.58 18.50
N ALA A 81 8.81 -1.16 17.24
CA ALA A 81 9.96 -0.39 16.77
C ALA A 81 9.69 1.12 16.83
N GLN A 82 8.51 1.57 16.40
CA GLN A 82 8.16 3.00 16.39
C GLN A 82 6.65 3.24 16.40
N GLU A 83 6.23 4.33 17.02
CA GLU A 83 4.84 4.82 16.99
C GLU A 83 4.80 6.18 16.29
N VAL A 84 4.21 6.23 15.09
CA VAL A 84 4.10 7.45 14.29
C VAL A 84 2.64 7.90 14.27
N LEU A 85 2.17 8.39 15.41
CA LEU A 85 0.74 8.68 15.64
C LEU A 85 0.28 10.05 15.14
N HIS A 86 1.20 11.00 14.99
CA HIS A 86 0.90 12.39 14.62
C HIS A 86 0.93 12.66 13.11
N ALA A 87 1.17 11.62 12.30
CA ALA A 87 1.17 11.75 10.86
C ALA A 87 -0.26 11.79 10.30
N ARG A 88 -0.40 12.23 9.04
CA ARG A 88 -1.69 12.20 8.32
C ARG A 88 -2.32 10.81 8.31
N VAL A 89 -1.50 9.77 8.24
CA VAL A 89 -1.88 8.37 8.44
C VAL A 89 -1.07 7.85 9.62
N PRO A 90 -1.68 7.69 10.80
CA PRO A 90 -1.04 7.08 11.95
C PRO A 90 -0.59 5.64 11.65
N ILE A 91 0.63 5.29 12.05
CA ILE A 91 1.18 3.93 11.89
C ILE A 91 1.94 3.45 13.13
N LEU A 92 1.90 2.14 13.35
CA LEU A 92 2.79 1.41 14.26
C LEU A 92 3.79 0.63 13.42
N LYS A 93 5.08 0.83 13.67
CA LYS A 93 6.16 0.05 13.07
C LYS A 93 6.57 -1.06 14.02
N LEU A 94 6.53 -2.29 13.54
CA LEU A 94 6.80 -3.49 14.33
C LEU A 94 7.86 -4.34 13.64
N CYS A 95 8.47 -5.23 14.42
CA CYS A 95 9.29 -6.31 13.92
C CYS A 95 8.72 -7.64 14.40
N PHE A 96 8.36 -8.53 13.47
CA PHE A 96 7.88 -9.87 13.76
C PHE A 96 9.06 -10.87 13.77
N GLU A 97 9.20 -11.60 14.88
CA GLU A 97 10.28 -12.57 15.16
C GLU A 97 11.70 -12.01 14.94
N GLY A 98 11.89 -10.70 15.05
CA GLY A 98 13.18 -10.04 14.81
C GLY A 98 13.65 -10.04 13.35
N LYS A 99 12.77 -10.36 12.39
CA LYS A 99 13.15 -10.57 10.97
C LYS A 99 12.29 -9.82 9.97
N LEU A 100 11.00 -9.65 10.25
CA LEU A 100 10.04 -9.08 9.31
C LEU A 100 9.55 -7.73 9.82
N GLU A 101 9.82 -6.67 9.08
CA GLU A 101 9.27 -5.34 9.37
C GLU A 101 7.78 -5.29 8.99
N VAL A 102 6.98 -4.65 9.83
CA VAL A 102 5.53 -4.55 9.67
C VAL A 102 5.09 -3.12 9.93
N ASP A 103 4.46 -2.50 8.94
CA ASP A 103 3.83 -1.19 9.05
C ASP A 103 2.32 -1.38 9.20
N LEU A 104 1.81 -1.19 10.43
CA LEU A 104 0.39 -1.36 10.76
C LEU A 104 -0.31 -0.01 10.89
N SER A 105 -1.34 0.20 10.06
CA SER A 105 -2.25 1.35 10.12
C SER A 105 -3.64 0.95 10.61
N CYS A 106 -4.49 1.94 10.91
CA CYS A 106 -5.88 1.72 11.30
C CYS A 106 -6.84 2.59 10.47
N HIS A 107 -7.99 2.02 10.09
CA HIS A 107 -9.06 2.64 9.31
C HIS A 107 -8.62 3.26 7.97
N ASN A 108 -7.44 2.91 7.49
CA ASN A 108 -6.92 3.41 6.23
C ASN A 108 -7.19 2.39 5.11
N THR A 109 -8.39 2.43 4.54
CA THR A 109 -8.80 1.52 3.46
C THR A 109 -8.40 2.00 2.06
N LEU A 110 -7.90 3.24 1.92
CA LEU A 110 -7.42 3.79 0.65
C LEU A 110 -6.25 2.99 0.03
N PRO A 111 -5.23 2.55 0.80
CA PRO A 111 -4.19 1.66 0.29
C PRO A 111 -4.70 0.32 -0.24
N LEU A 112 -5.79 -0.23 0.31
CA LEU A 112 -6.41 -1.46 -0.21
C LEU A 112 -7.00 -1.22 -1.61
N GLN A 113 -7.61 -0.05 -1.84
CA GLN A 113 -8.13 0.35 -3.15
C GLN A 113 -7.00 0.58 -4.16
N ASN A 114 -5.92 1.23 -3.75
CA ASN A 114 -4.74 1.42 -4.60
C ASN A 114 -4.03 0.10 -4.92
N THR A 115 -3.97 -0.83 -3.97
CA THR A 115 -3.41 -2.17 -4.21
C THR A 115 -4.27 -2.97 -5.20
N LYS A 116 -5.61 -2.86 -5.12
CA LYS A 116 -6.53 -3.41 -6.13
C LYS A 116 -6.35 -2.76 -7.50
N LEU A 117 -6.18 -1.43 -7.56
CA LEU A 117 -5.92 -0.69 -8.79
C LEU A 117 -4.59 -1.11 -9.45
N LEU A 118 -3.53 -1.24 -8.65
CA LEU A 118 -2.22 -1.73 -9.13
C LEU A 118 -2.30 -3.18 -9.63
N LYS A 119 -3.07 -4.06 -8.96
CA LYS A 119 -3.36 -5.41 -9.48
C LYS A 119 -4.07 -5.37 -10.83
N ALA A 120 -5.05 -4.48 -11.01
CA ALA A 120 -5.77 -4.32 -12.27
C ALA A 120 -4.88 -3.75 -13.39
N CYS A 121 -4.02 -2.78 -13.09
CA CYS A 121 -3.06 -2.23 -14.05
C CYS A 121 -2.03 -3.29 -14.50
N LEU A 122 -1.50 -4.10 -13.58
CA LEU A 122 -0.57 -5.19 -13.91
C LEU A 122 -1.23 -6.27 -14.78
N PHE A 123 -2.49 -6.61 -14.52
CA PHE A 123 -3.25 -7.54 -15.35
C PHE A 123 -3.45 -7.01 -16.78
N MET A 124 -3.75 -5.72 -16.94
CA MET A 124 -3.86 -5.09 -18.27
C MET A 124 -2.50 -4.99 -18.98
N SER A 125 -1.41 -4.70 -18.27
CA SER A 125 -0.06 -4.66 -18.86
C SER A 125 0.44 -6.03 -19.32
N LEU A 126 0.09 -7.12 -18.62
CA LEU A 126 0.41 -8.48 -19.09
C LEU A 126 -0.37 -8.85 -20.35
N HIS A 127 -1.62 -8.39 -20.49
CA HIS A 127 -2.44 -8.66 -21.67
C HIS A 127 -1.92 -7.93 -22.93
N VAL A 128 -1.42 -6.69 -22.76
CA VAL A 128 -0.80 -5.93 -23.86
C VAL A 128 0.55 -6.53 -24.27
N ALA A 129 1.34 -7.03 -23.32
CA ALA A 129 2.61 -7.70 -23.62
C ALA A 129 2.43 -9.04 -24.35
N PHE A 130 1.32 -9.76 -24.11
CA PHE A 130 1.06 -11.04 -24.75
C PHE A 130 0.35 -10.94 -26.11
N ASN A 131 -0.33 -9.81 -26.41
CA ASN A 131 -1.13 -9.64 -27.63
C ASN A 131 -0.76 -8.42 -28.51
N GLY A 132 0.32 -7.68 -28.22
CA GLY A 132 0.67 -6.46 -28.95
C GLY A 132 1.89 -6.58 -29.88
N HIS A 133 1.64 -6.63 -31.18
CA HIS A 133 2.60 -6.65 -32.30
C HIS A 133 3.88 -5.81 -32.15
N ALA A 134 5.01 -6.42 -32.51
CA ALA A 134 6.23 -5.71 -32.88
C ALA A 134 5.97 -4.80 -34.11
N PRO A 135 6.36 -3.51 -34.09
CA PRO A 135 6.29 -2.68 -35.28
C PRO A 135 7.40 -3.09 -36.28
N PRO A 136 7.13 -3.08 -37.58
CA PRO A 136 8.14 -3.41 -38.57
C PRO A 136 9.16 -2.27 -38.69
N HIS A 137 10.43 -2.65 -38.70
CA HIS A 137 11.52 -1.80 -39.16
C HIS A 137 11.29 -1.38 -40.61
N HIS A 138 11.31 -0.07 -40.90
CA HIS A 138 11.62 0.40 -42.26
C HIS A 138 12.38 1.72 -42.21
N GLU A 139 13.67 1.61 -42.54
CA GLU A 139 14.57 2.71 -42.85
C GLU A 139 14.31 3.25 -44.27
N SER A 140 14.83 4.44 -44.55
CA SER A 140 14.95 5.11 -45.86
C SER A 140 13.71 5.82 -46.45
N SER A 141 13.70 7.16 -46.40
CA SER A 141 14.28 7.97 -47.50
C SER A 141 14.12 9.48 -47.26
N LEU A 142 15.28 10.14 -47.23
CA LEU A 142 15.65 11.54 -47.49
C LEU A 142 14.63 12.44 -48.24
N GLN A 143 14.42 13.66 -47.74
CA GLN A 143 14.87 14.95 -48.32
C GLN A 143 14.07 16.14 -47.76
N GLY A 144 14.76 17.25 -47.46
CA GLY A 144 14.12 18.56 -47.32
C GLY A 144 14.64 19.40 -46.17
N ALA A 145 15.71 20.15 -46.42
CA ALA A 145 16.32 21.09 -45.49
C ALA A 145 15.37 22.20 -45.01
N LEU A 146 15.56 22.68 -43.78
CA LEU A 146 15.66 24.11 -43.49
C LEU A 146 16.23 24.36 -42.10
N PHE A 147 17.33 25.10 -42.12
CA PHE A 147 18.10 25.66 -41.01
C PHE A 147 17.23 26.41 -39.98
N GLY A 148 17.54 26.25 -38.70
CA GLY A 148 17.06 27.13 -37.63
C GLY A 148 17.74 26.83 -36.31
N ARG A 149 18.62 27.73 -35.87
CA ARG A 149 19.46 27.62 -34.66
C ARG A 149 18.63 27.46 -33.38
N GLY A 150 19.08 26.58 -32.48
CA GLY A 150 18.58 26.52 -31.11
C GLY A 150 19.18 25.35 -30.34
N THR A 151 20.02 25.65 -29.36
CA THR A 151 20.68 24.74 -28.41
C THR A 151 19.75 23.70 -27.76
N PRO A 152 20.21 22.47 -27.48
CA PRO A 152 19.38 21.46 -26.81
C PRO A 152 19.17 21.83 -25.32
N MET A 153 17.90 21.94 -24.90
CA MET A 153 17.52 22.14 -23.50
C MET A 153 17.57 20.81 -22.72
N PRO A 154 18.06 20.81 -21.47
CA PRO A 154 18.08 19.63 -20.61
C PRO A 154 16.68 19.23 -20.12
N ILE A 155 16.52 17.93 -19.88
CA ILE A 155 15.27 17.21 -19.56
C ILE A 155 14.54 17.71 -18.29
N SER A 156 15.12 18.63 -17.52
CA SER A 156 14.54 19.15 -16.27
C SER A 156 13.35 20.11 -16.45
N LEU A 157 13.01 20.54 -17.67
CA LEU A 157 11.89 21.48 -17.92
C LEU A 157 10.63 20.87 -18.55
N ALA A 158 10.60 19.59 -18.90
CA ALA A 158 9.41 18.96 -19.50
C ALA A 158 8.28 18.66 -18.48
N ARG A 159 8.53 18.79 -17.18
CA ARG A 159 7.57 18.45 -16.11
C ARG A 159 6.54 19.54 -15.76
N ARG A 160 6.54 20.69 -16.44
CA ARG A 160 5.58 21.78 -16.17
C ARG A 160 4.48 21.96 -17.24
N ALA A 161 4.35 21.02 -18.17
CA ALA A 161 3.35 21.08 -19.24
C ALA A 161 2.17 20.09 -19.06
N PHE A 162 2.08 19.38 -17.92
CA PHE A 162 1.08 18.33 -17.71
C PHE A 162 0.19 18.50 -16.46
N TRP A 163 0.31 19.64 -15.76
CA TRP A 163 -0.64 20.06 -14.71
C TRP A 163 -0.93 21.54 -14.90
N GLY A 164 -1.94 21.82 -15.71
CA GLY A 164 -2.71 23.06 -15.70
C GLY A 164 -4.05 22.79 -15.03
#